data_AF-V5GQN8-F1
#
_entry.id   AF-V5GQN8-F1
#
_cell.length_a   1.000
_cell.length_b   1.000
_cell.length_c   1.000
_cell.angle_alpha   90.00
_cell.angle_beta   90.00
_cell.angle_gamma   90.00
#
_symmetry.space_group_name_H-M   'P 1'
#
loop_
_entity.id
_entity.type
_entity.pdbx_description
1 polymer ?
#
loop_
_entity_poly.entity_id
_entity_poly.type
_entity_poly.pdbx_seq_one_letter_code
_entity_poly.pdbx_strand_id
1 'polypeptide(L)'
;YSSELEIYVRKVLQIIPNMMFDKLARIIEMQTCVLKELPTRVEKDKLKDYAQLNERFEFAELTHSISVFSQGMRMMKSTLVGVICLDPMKLLEDGIRKELVQHISKALHKELTFGPKPKAEDLEHRLKSLGHIMDGYKRSFEYIQDYININGLKIWQEEVTRIINYNVEQE
;
A
#
# COMPACT_ATOMS: atom_id res chain seq x y z
N TYR A 1 -6.02 -33.02 11.21
CA TYR A 1 -6.33 -32.15 12.37
C TYR A 1 -5.30 -31.05 12.57
N SER A 2 -4.00 -31.35 12.72
CA SER A 2 -2.95 -30.31 12.87
C SER A 2 -2.85 -29.35 11.67
N SER A 3 -2.93 -29.87 10.44
CA SER A 3 -2.87 -29.08 9.20
C SER A 3 -4.06 -28.14 9.00
N GLU A 4 -5.28 -28.62 9.26
CA GLU A 4 -6.50 -27.80 9.15
C GLU A 4 -6.51 -26.64 10.15
N LEU A 5 -6.01 -26.87 11.36
CA LEU A 5 -5.91 -25.85 12.40
C LEU A 5 -4.87 -24.79 12.03
N GLU A 6 -3.76 -25.21 11.43
CA GLU A 6 -2.75 -24.30 10.88
C GLU A 6 -3.31 -23.43 9.74
N ILE A 7 -3.99 -24.03 8.76
CA ILE A 7 -4.61 -23.30 7.64
C ILE A 7 -5.62 -22.28 8.16
N TYR A 8 -6.43 -22.68 9.13
CA TYR A 8 -7.41 -21.79 9.75
C TYR A 8 -6.76 -20.60 10.45
N VAL A 9 -5.74 -20.84 11.29
CA VAL A 9 -5.02 -19.76 11.99
C VAL A 9 -4.34 -18.82 11.00
N ARG A 10 -3.69 -19.35 9.95
CA ARG A 10 -3.08 -18.54 8.90
C ARG A 10 -4.12 -17.68 8.18
N LYS A 11 -5.29 -18.24 7.86
CA LYS A 11 -6.39 -17.52 7.20
C LYS A 11 -6.94 -16.40 8.08
N VAL A 12 -7.09 -16.63 9.38
CA VAL A 12 -7.54 -15.60 10.33
C VAL A 12 -6.49 -14.49 10.47
N LEU A 13 -5.21 -14.85 10.55
CA LEU A 13 -4.13 -13.87 10.65
C LEU A 13 -3.95 -13.06 9.36
N GLN A 14 -4.25 -13.63 8.19
CA GLN A 14 -4.25 -12.91 6.91
C GLN A 14 -5.33 -11.84 6.79
N ILE A 15 -6.34 -11.85 7.66
CA ILE A 15 -7.36 -10.78 7.66
C ILE A 15 -6.73 -9.45 8.12
N ILE A 16 -5.77 -9.49 9.05
CA ILE A 16 -5.17 -8.27 9.62
C ILE A 16 -4.38 -7.47 8.56
N PRO A 17 -3.46 -8.08 7.77
CA PRO A 17 -2.78 -7.39 6.68
C PRO A 17 -3.75 -6.80 5.65
N ASN A 18 -4.84 -7.51 5.32
CA ASN A 18 -5.84 -6.99 4.37
C ASN A 18 -6.52 -5.73 4.92
N MET A 19 -6.98 -5.74 6.17
CA MET A 19 -7.58 -4.56 6.80
C MET A 19 -6.59 -3.39 6.92
N MET A 20 -5.31 -3.68 7.19
CA MET A 20 -4.26 -2.66 7.23
C MET A 20 -4.03 -2.07 5.83
N PHE A 21 -4.00 -2.91 4.80
CA PHE A 21 -3.83 -2.48 3.42
C PHE A 21 -5.02 -1.65 2.92
N ASP A 22 -6.26 -1.98 3.30
CA ASP A 22 -7.44 -1.17 2.97
C ASP A 22 -7.31 0.27 3.52
N LYS A 23 -6.82 0.39 4.77
CA LYS A 23 -6.54 1.71 5.37
C LYS A 23 -5.39 2.42 4.66
N LEU A 24 -4.35 1.68 4.29
CA LEU A 24 -3.21 2.21 3.54
C LEU A 24 -3.62 2.67 2.13
N ALA A 25 -4.52 1.95 1.45
CA ALA A 25 -5.08 2.33 0.17
C ALA A 25 -5.84 3.66 0.27
N ARG A 26 -6.59 3.86 1.36
CA ARG A 26 -7.24 5.15 1.64
C ARG A 26 -6.22 6.26 1.90
N ILE A 27 -5.15 5.98 2.64
CA ILE A 27 -4.02 6.93 2.84
C ILE A 27 -3.39 7.32 1.50
N ILE A 28 -3.15 6.36 0.60
CA ILE A 28 -2.60 6.60 -0.74
C ILE A 28 -3.52 7.54 -1.53
N GLU A 29 -4.81 7.25 -1.55
CA GLU A 29 -5.79 8.11 -2.24
C GLU A 29 -5.80 9.53 -1.68
N MET A 30 -5.80 9.67 -0.35
CA MET A 30 -5.79 10.98 0.30
C MET A 30 -4.51 11.76 0.00
N GLN A 31 -3.35 11.11 0.05
CA GLN A 31 -2.06 11.74 -0.21
C GLN A 31 -1.87 12.12 -1.69
N THR A 32 -2.46 11.35 -2.60
CA THR A 32 -2.29 11.53 -4.05
C THR A 32 -3.29 12.52 -4.62
N CYS A 33 -4.56 12.46 -4.18
CA CYS A 33 -5.67 13.15 -4.84
C CYS A 33 -6.30 14.28 -4.00
N VAL A 34 -6.20 14.23 -2.66
CA VAL A 34 -7.01 15.07 -1.76
C VAL A 34 -6.17 16.12 -1.05
N LEU A 35 -5.02 15.75 -0.51
CA LEU A 35 -4.16 16.62 0.28
C LEU A 35 -3.38 17.56 -0.65
N LYS A 36 -3.50 18.85 -0.40
CA LYS A 36 -2.77 19.89 -1.12
C LYS A 36 -1.37 20.04 -0.52
N GLU A 37 -0.37 19.98 -1.39
CA GLU A 37 1.00 20.36 -1.02
C GLU A 37 1.04 21.85 -0.64
N LEU A 38 1.77 22.15 0.44
CA LEU A 38 1.91 23.52 0.93
C LEU A 38 2.91 24.27 0.04
N PRO A 39 2.51 25.41 -0.58
CA PRO A 39 3.45 26.21 -1.35
C PRO A 39 4.45 26.92 -0.44
N THR A 40 5.58 27.34 -1.00
CA THR A 40 6.66 28.04 -0.27
C THR A 40 6.22 29.38 0.33
N ARG A 41 5.13 29.98 -0.17
CA ARG A 41 4.47 31.17 0.40
C ARG A 41 2.96 30.97 0.37
N VAL A 42 2.33 31.18 1.53
CA VAL A 42 0.87 31.09 1.69
C VAL A 42 0.35 32.44 2.17
N GLU A 43 -0.61 32.99 1.45
CA GLU A 43 -1.37 34.16 1.88
C GLU A 43 -2.20 33.82 3.12
N LYS A 44 -2.30 34.72 4.09
CA LYS A 44 -3.01 34.49 5.36
C LYS A 44 -4.46 34.04 5.14
N ASP A 45 -5.12 34.60 4.13
CA ASP A 45 -6.53 34.33 3.84
C ASP A 45 -6.75 32.92 3.29
N LYS A 46 -5.77 32.36 2.57
CA LYS A 46 -5.82 31.00 2.00
C LYS A 46 -5.34 29.93 2.98
N LEU A 47 -4.80 30.31 4.15
CA LEU A 47 -4.23 29.37 5.11
C LEU A 47 -5.25 28.31 5.56
N LYS A 48 -6.52 28.71 5.72
CA LYS A 48 -7.60 27.81 6.11
C LYS A 48 -7.91 26.77 5.03
N ASP A 49 -7.78 27.12 3.76
CA ASP A 49 -8.03 26.23 2.62
C ASP A 49 -6.92 25.18 2.45
N TYR A 50 -5.68 25.52 2.82
CA TYR A 50 -4.55 24.58 2.84
C TYR A 50 -4.47 23.76 4.13
N ALA A 51 -5.11 24.21 5.21
CA ALA A 51 -5.12 23.50 6.48
C ALA A 51 -5.82 22.14 6.37
N GLN A 52 -6.90 22.05 5.57
CA GLN A 52 -7.66 20.81 5.30
C GLN A 52 -7.85 19.96 6.58
N LEU A 53 -8.40 20.58 7.63
CA LEU A 53 -8.39 20.02 8.98
C LEU A 53 -9.13 18.67 9.06
N ASN A 54 -10.25 18.54 8.36
CA ASN A 54 -11.05 17.32 8.38
C ASN A 54 -10.30 16.17 7.69
N GLU A 55 -9.73 16.43 6.51
CA GLU A 55 -8.99 15.46 5.73
C GLU A 55 -7.70 15.06 6.44
N ARG A 56 -6.98 16.01 7.05
CA ARG A 56 -5.79 15.70 7.85
C ARG A 56 -6.12 14.94 9.12
N PHE A 57 -7.29 15.16 9.71
CA PHE A 57 -7.76 14.39 10.86
C PHE A 57 -8.06 12.94 10.46
N GLU A 58 -8.80 12.71 9.38
CA GLU A 58 -9.03 11.36 8.83
C GLU A 58 -7.71 10.65 8.51
N PHE A 59 -6.76 11.36 7.89
CA PHE A 59 -5.43 10.83 7.58
C PHE A 59 -4.66 10.40 8.85
N ALA A 60 -4.72 11.22 9.91
CA ALA A 60 -4.10 10.92 11.19
C ALA A 60 -4.77 9.73 11.90
N GLU A 61 -6.10 9.64 11.84
CA GLU A 61 -6.87 8.53 12.40
C GLU A 61 -6.51 7.19 11.72
N LEU A 62 -6.43 7.19 10.38
CA LEU A 62 -6.02 6.01 9.61
C LEU A 62 -4.58 5.61 9.96
N THR A 63 -3.66 6.57 10.03
CA THR A 63 -2.26 6.32 10.40
C THR A 63 -2.15 5.75 11.81
N HIS A 64 -2.90 6.32 12.77
CA HIS A 64 -2.94 5.81 14.12
C HIS A 64 -3.46 4.37 14.16
N SER A 65 -4.53 4.08 13.44
CA SER A 65 -5.09 2.74 13.35
C SER A 65 -4.07 1.72 12.80
N ILE A 66 -3.35 2.06 11.74
CA ILE A 66 -2.27 1.23 11.18
C ILE A 66 -1.17 0.99 12.21
N SER A 67 -0.75 2.03 12.94
CA SER A 67 0.27 1.91 13.99
C SER A 67 -0.19 0.96 15.11
N VAL A 68 -1.44 1.06 15.56
CA VAL A 68 -2.02 0.16 16.58
C VAL A 68 -2.05 -1.29 16.07
N PHE A 69 -2.42 -1.53 14.81
CA PHE A 69 -2.37 -2.87 14.23
C PHE A 69 -0.95 -3.43 14.18
N SER A 70 0.02 -2.63 13.72
CA SER A 70 1.42 -3.05 13.70
C SER A 70 1.94 -3.36 15.11
N GLN A 71 1.64 -2.50 16.08
CA GLN A 71 2.01 -2.72 17.47
C GLN A 71 1.38 -3.99 18.03
N GLY A 72 0.09 -4.22 17.75
CA GLY A 72 -0.61 -5.45 18.14
C GLY A 72 0.08 -6.70 17.57
N MET A 73 0.37 -6.69 16.27
CA MET A 73 1.08 -7.79 15.58
C MET A 73 2.49 -8.00 16.14
N ARG A 74 3.21 -6.93 16.49
CA ARG A 74 4.54 -6.99 17.11
C ARG A 74 4.50 -7.56 18.52
N MET A 75 3.45 -7.26 19.29
CA MET A 75 3.27 -7.77 20.65
C MET A 75 2.87 -9.26 20.66
N MET A 76 2.31 -9.76 19.56
CA MET A 76 2.03 -11.19 19.41
C MET A 76 3.36 -11.95 19.33
N LYS A 77 3.60 -12.83 20.30
CA LYS A 77 4.76 -13.71 20.28
C LYS A 77 4.64 -14.72 19.16
N SER A 78 5.77 -15.12 18.59
CA SER A 78 5.80 -16.24 17.65
C SER A 78 5.23 -17.47 18.33
N THR A 79 4.17 -18.02 17.74
CA THR A 79 3.39 -19.10 18.35
C THR A 79 3.60 -20.36 17.53
N LEU A 80 3.94 -21.47 18.21
CA LEU A 80 4.03 -22.77 17.58
C LEU A 80 2.63 -23.35 17.45
N VAL A 81 2.12 -23.49 16.22
CA VAL A 81 0.85 -24.14 15.92
C VAL A 81 1.16 -25.46 15.23
N GLY A 82 1.05 -26.56 15.98
CA GLY A 82 1.45 -27.88 15.49
C GLY A 82 2.95 -27.99 15.30
N VAL A 83 3.39 -28.15 14.05
CA VAL A 83 4.82 -28.25 13.65
C VAL A 83 5.41 -26.94 13.11
N ILE A 84 4.58 -25.90 12.96
CA ILE A 84 4.96 -24.64 12.30
C ILE A 84 5.00 -23.50 13.31
N CYS A 85 6.10 -22.74 13.27
CA CYS A 85 6.24 -21.51 14.03
C CYS A 85 5.63 -20.36 13.22
N LEU A 86 4.57 -19.75 13.75
CA LEU A 86 3.95 -18.58 13.14
C LEU A 86 4.63 -17.33 13.67
N ASP A 87 5.15 -16.51 12.75
CA ASP A 87 5.72 -15.19 13.02
C ASP A 87 4.75 -14.12 12.49
N PRO A 88 4.01 -13.42 13.38
CA PRO A 88 3.02 -12.41 12.98
C PRO A 88 3.62 -11.28 12.14
N MET A 89 4.85 -10.86 12.43
CA MET A 89 5.50 -9.78 11.67
C MET A 89 5.81 -10.20 10.23
N LYS A 90 6.26 -11.45 10.04
CA LYS A 90 6.45 -11.99 8.69
C LYS A 90 5.13 -12.14 7.94
N LEU A 91 4.08 -12.61 8.62
CA LEU A 91 2.74 -12.69 8.02
C LEU A 91 2.21 -11.32 7.60
N LEU A 92 2.51 -10.27 8.38
CA LEU A 92 2.18 -8.89 8.04
C LEU A 92 2.92 -8.42 6.79
N GLU A 93 4.24 -8.63 6.76
CA GLU A 93 5.08 -8.29 5.62
C GLU A 93 4.62 -9.02 4.34
N ASP A 94 4.41 -10.33 4.42
CA ASP A 94 3.94 -11.16 3.31
C ASP A 94 2.56 -10.71 2.81
N GLY A 95 1.66 -10.35 3.72
CA GLY A 95 0.34 -9.85 3.38
C GLY A 95 0.40 -8.51 2.64
N ILE A 96 1.18 -7.55 3.15
CA ILE A 96 1.38 -6.25 2.52
C ILE A 96 2.02 -6.41 1.13
N ARG A 97 3.05 -7.26 0.99
CA ARG A 97 3.68 -7.57 -0.31
C ARG A 97 2.66 -8.12 -1.30
N LYS A 98 1.88 -9.12 -0.88
CA LYS A 98 0.89 -9.77 -1.73
C LYS A 98 -0.17 -8.80 -2.24
N GLU A 99 -0.71 -7.95 -1.36
CA GLU A 99 -1.73 -6.97 -1.75
C GLU A 99 -1.13 -5.86 -2.63
N LEU A 100 0.10 -5.40 -2.34
CA LEU A 100 0.82 -4.46 -3.19
C LEU A 100 0.96 -4.98 -4.63
N VAL A 101 1.39 -6.23 -4.79
CA VAL A 101 1.54 -6.86 -6.12
C VAL A 101 0.20 -6.91 -6.84
N GLN A 102 -0.87 -7.35 -6.18
CA GLN A 102 -2.20 -7.40 -6.78
C GLN A 102 -2.67 -6.02 -7.25
N HIS A 103 -2.44 -4.97 -6.47
CA HIS A 103 -2.87 -3.61 -6.79
C HIS A 103 -2.06 -3.01 -7.95
N ILE A 104 -0.73 -3.18 -7.96
CA ILE A 104 0.13 -2.72 -9.06
C ILE A 104 -0.21 -3.47 -10.33
N SER A 105 -0.36 -4.80 -10.29
CA SER A 105 -0.73 -5.60 -11.47
C SER A 105 -2.10 -5.20 -12.03
N LYS A 106 -3.09 -4.92 -11.16
CA LYS A 106 -4.41 -4.40 -11.59
C LYS A 106 -4.28 -3.01 -12.22
N ALA A 107 -3.47 -2.12 -11.66
CA ALA A 107 -3.25 -0.78 -12.20
C ALA A 107 -2.55 -0.84 -13.57
N LEU A 108 -1.49 -1.66 -13.70
CA LEU A 108 -0.81 -1.91 -14.96
C LEU A 108 -1.77 -2.47 -16.01
N HIS A 109 -2.53 -3.50 -15.68
CA HIS A 109 -3.50 -4.08 -16.61
C HIS A 109 -4.57 -3.06 -17.04
N LYS A 110 -5.09 -2.27 -16.11
CA LYS A 110 -6.11 -1.26 -16.41
C LYS A 110 -5.57 -0.15 -17.32
N GLU A 111 -4.40 0.39 -17.02
CA GLU A 111 -3.84 1.53 -17.76
C GLU A 111 -3.19 1.09 -19.11
N LEU A 112 -2.58 -0.09 -19.16
CA LEU A 112 -1.86 -0.61 -20.34
C LEU A 112 -2.70 -1.51 -21.26
N THR A 113 -4.04 -1.55 -21.08
CA THR A 113 -4.93 -2.20 -22.06
C THR A 113 -5.13 -1.30 -23.27
N PHE A 114 -4.45 -1.62 -24.37
CA PHE A 114 -4.55 -0.87 -25.62
C PHE A 114 -5.73 -1.37 -26.46
N GLY A 115 -6.62 -0.44 -26.84
CA GLY A 115 -7.65 -0.73 -27.84
C GLY A 115 -7.03 -0.88 -29.25
N PRO A 116 -7.81 -1.35 -30.24
CA PRO A 116 -7.32 -1.68 -31.59
C PRO A 116 -6.80 -0.47 -32.41
N LYS A 117 -6.92 0.77 -31.94
CA LYS A 117 -6.37 1.99 -32.54
C LYS A 117 -5.90 2.97 -31.46
N PRO A 118 -4.76 2.74 -30.80
CA PRO A 118 -4.25 3.67 -29.79
C PRO A 118 -3.75 4.94 -30.49
N LYS A 119 -4.28 6.11 -30.11
CA LYS A 119 -3.66 7.38 -30.48
C LYS A 119 -2.43 7.59 -29.60
N ALA A 120 -1.35 8.14 -30.15
CA ALA A 120 -0.12 8.40 -29.39
C ALA A 120 -0.36 9.31 -28.17
N GLU A 121 -1.30 10.25 -28.26
CA GLU A 121 -1.71 11.13 -27.16
C GLU A 121 -2.38 10.36 -26.00
N ASP A 122 -3.14 9.30 -26.31
CA ASP A 122 -3.80 8.47 -25.30
C ASP A 122 -2.77 7.64 -24.52
N LEU A 123 -1.69 7.21 -25.18
CA LEU A 123 -0.60 6.48 -24.54
C LEU A 123 0.14 7.37 -23.53
N GLU A 124 0.49 8.59 -23.92
CA GLU A 124 1.20 9.53 -23.04
C GLU A 124 0.36 9.87 -21.80
N HIS A 125 -0.95 10.12 -21.98
CA HIS A 125 -1.84 10.41 -20.85
C HIS A 125 -1.96 9.22 -19.89
N ARG A 126 -2.10 8.00 -20.41
CA ARG A 126 -2.19 6.78 -19.58
C ARG A 126 -0.88 6.47 -18.85
N LEU A 127 0.26 6.69 -19.50
CA LEU A 127 1.56 6.53 -18.84
C LEU A 127 1.76 7.57 -17.72
N LYS A 128 1.32 8.82 -17.93
CA LYS A 128 1.34 9.84 -16.86
C LYS A 128 0.41 9.48 -15.70
N SER A 129 -0.79 8.98 -15.99
CA SER A 129 -1.75 8.48 -15.00
C SER A 129 -1.14 7.34 -14.18
N LEU A 130 -0.58 6.33 -14.84
CA LEU A 130 0.10 5.22 -14.18
C LEU A 130 1.29 5.70 -13.33
N GLY A 131 2.11 6.61 -13.85
CA GLY A 131 3.22 7.21 -13.12
C GLY A 131 2.76 7.93 -11.85
N HIS A 132 1.64 8.65 -11.91
CA HIS A 132 1.06 9.31 -10.75
C HIS A 132 0.56 8.32 -9.69
N ILE A 133 -0.10 7.23 -10.12
CA ILE A 133 -0.52 6.14 -9.23
C ILE A 133 0.70 5.52 -8.55
N MET A 134 1.74 5.17 -9.32
CA MET A 134 2.97 4.56 -8.79
C MET A 134 3.71 5.48 -7.81
N ASP A 135 3.78 6.79 -8.10
CA ASP A 135 4.37 7.76 -7.18
C ASP A 135 3.57 7.87 -5.88
N GLY A 136 2.24 7.81 -5.96
CA GLY A 136 1.34 7.75 -4.79
C GLY A 136 1.66 6.56 -3.88
N TYR A 137 1.73 5.35 -4.44
CA TYR A 137 2.13 4.16 -3.65
C TYR A 137 3.52 4.32 -3.02
N LYS A 138 4.52 4.77 -3.79
CA LYS A 138 5.88 4.96 -3.28
C LYS A 138 5.90 5.91 -2.08
N ARG A 139 5.28 7.09 -2.20
CA ARG A 139 5.23 8.11 -1.13
C ARG A 139 4.50 7.59 0.12
N SER A 140 3.41 6.86 -0.04
CA SER A 140 2.68 6.33 1.12
C SER A 140 3.41 5.19 1.81
N PHE A 141 4.12 4.34 1.07
CA PHE A 141 4.98 3.30 1.64
C PHE A 141 6.18 3.90 2.37
N GLU A 142 6.76 5.00 1.83
CA GLU A 142 7.79 5.77 2.52
C GLU A 142 7.26 6.42 3.81
N TYR A 143 6.03 6.96 3.77
CA TYR A 143 5.42 7.57 4.95
C TYR A 143 5.11 6.55 6.06
N ILE A 144 4.53 5.41 5.70
CA ILE A 144 4.03 4.45 6.69
C ILE A 144 5.14 3.58 7.30
N GLN A 145 6.32 3.53 6.69
CA GLN A 145 7.41 2.62 7.08
C GLN A 145 7.77 2.74 8.57
N ASP A 146 7.78 3.97 9.09
CA ASP A 146 8.13 4.26 10.49
C ASP A 146 7.05 3.77 11.47
N TYR A 147 5.78 3.74 11.02
CA TYR A 147 4.65 3.31 11.83
C TYR A 147 4.47 1.80 11.84
N ILE A 148 4.89 1.11 10.77
CA ILE A 148 4.80 -0.35 10.67
C ILE A 148 6.11 -1.02 11.12
N ASN A 149 7.23 -0.29 11.17
CA ASN A 149 8.56 -0.83 11.48
C ASN A 149 8.97 -1.95 10.49
N ILE A 150 8.69 -1.70 9.20
CA ILE A 150 9.06 -2.55 8.06
C ILE A 150 9.66 -1.62 7.00
N ASN A 151 10.66 -2.08 6.26
CA ASN A 151 11.29 -1.32 5.18
C ASN A 151 10.35 -1.20 3.96
N GLY A 152 9.41 -0.25 4.01
CA GLY A 152 8.39 -0.04 2.97
C GLY A 152 8.99 0.26 1.59
N LEU A 153 10.02 1.12 1.53
CA LEU A 153 10.72 1.44 0.29
C LEU A 153 11.41 0.23 -0.36
N LYS A 154 11.99 -0.64 0.48
CA LYS A 154 12.63 -1.88 0.00
C LYS A 154 11.58 -2.81 -0.61
N ILE A 155 10.46 -3.01 0.08
CA ILE A 155 9.34 -3.83 -0.43
C ILE A 155 8.82 -3.27 -1.75
N TRP A 156 8.57 -1.96 -1.82
CA TRP A 156 8.15 -1.31 -3.05
C TRP A 156 9.09 -1.60 -4.22
N GLN A 157 10.40 -1.41 -4.02
CA GLN A 157 11.40 -1.63 -5.06
C GLN A 157 11.47 -3.11 -5.49
N GLU A 158 11.52 -4.04 -4.53
CA GLU A 158 11.57 -5.47 -4.80
C GLU A 158 10.36 -5.95 -5.60
N GLU A 159 9.15 -5.61 -5.17
CA GLU A 159 7.93 -6.10 -5.81
C GLU A 159 7.69 -5.43 -7.17
N VAL A 160 7.95 -4.13 -7.33
CA VAL A 160 7.85 -3.46 -8.65
C VAL A 160 8.83 -4.08 -9.65
N THR A 161 10.08 -4.29 -9.24
CA THR A 161 11.10 -4.92 -10.11
C THR A 161 10.68 -6.33 -10.49
N ARG A 162 10.14 -7.10 -9.54
CA ARG A 162 9.64 -8.45 -9.78
C ARG A 162 8.48 -8.46 -10.78
N ILE A 163 7.52 -7.55 -10.67
CA ILE A 163 6.38 -7.45 -11.59
C ILE A 163 6.85 -7.09 -13.00
N ILE A 164 7.76 -6.13 -13.12
CA ILE A 164 8.30 -5.73 -14.43
C ILE A 164 9.06 -6.89 -15.07
N ASN A 165 9.98 -7.52 -14.36
CA ASN A 165 10.74 -8.66 -14.87
C ASN A 165 9.82 -9.81 -15.28
N TYR A 166 8.80 -10.12 -14.47
CA TYR A 166 7.83 -11.16 -14.80
C TYR A 166 7.06 -10.85 -16.09
N ASN A 167 6.63 -9.60 -16.30
CA ASN A 167 5.92 -9.23 -17.53
C ASN A 167 6.85 -9.24 -18.75
N VAL A 168 8.11 -8.82 -18.60
CA VAL A 168 9.11 -8.85 -19.68
C VAL A 168 9.50 -10.28 -20.06
N GLU A 169 9.59 -11.20 -19.10
CA GLU A 169 9.89 -12.62 -19.36
C GLU A 169 8.73 -13.37 -20.03
N GLN A 170 7.50 -12.84 -19.96
CA GLN A 170 6.30 -13.42 -20.57
C GLN A 170 6.00 -12.85 -21.97
N GLU A 171 6.71 -11.79 -22.39
CA GLU A 171 6.72 -11.27 -23.78
C GLU A 171 7.67 -12.09 -24.68
#